data_AF-A0A846PXT2-F1
#
_entry.id   AF-A0A846PXT2-F1
#
_cell.length_a   1.000
_cell.length_b   1.000
_cell.length_c   1.000
_cell.angle_alpha   90.00
_cell.angle_beta   90.00
_cell.angle_gamma   90.00
#
_symmetry.space_group_name_H-M   'P 1'
#
loop_
_entity.id
_entity.type
_entity.pdbx_description
1 polymer ?
#
loop_
_entity_poly.entity_id
_entity_poly.type
_entity_poly.pdbx_seq_one_letter_code
_entity_poly.pdbx_strand_id
1 'polypeptide(L)'
;MKQDFGRKGVLESPGFWEKDDIVITTRKGQARIRALGAGQKVRGTRFFMWRPMYIVIDDLENNVNVKNKKLVKERVRWILGAVYASMDDDGTLVMIGTTLDKISVLTLLIEHILEKKTKIERMFKIKAMNAVVYSAIKEDGTPLWPEGKSLEKLLQIKEIVGEDVWMREFMNKPPDSGAFKLAWMKDFDREVVFFIPTKFIHFSGSDPSARENEVNDFK
;
A
#
# COMPACT_ATOMS: atom_id res chain seq x y z
N MET A 1 29.82 23.23 -7.53
CA MET A 1 29.00 22.01 -7.31
C MET A 1 28.31 22.15 -5.97
N LYS A 2 26.97 22.22 -5.95
CA LYS A 2 26.19 22.14 -4.71
C LYS A 2 26.28 20.71 -4.17
N GLN A 3 26.48 20.60 -2.86
CA GLN A 3 26.65 19.32 -2.17
C GLN A 3 25.27 18.89 -1.66
N ASP A 4 24.66 17.91 -2.33
CA ASP A 4 23.24 17.52 -2.14
C ASP A 4 22.98 16.63 -0.91
N PHE A 5 24.00 16.33 -0.10
CA PHE A 5 23.84 15.53 1.12
C PHE A 5 24.59 16.19 2.29
N GLY A 6 23.96 16.19 3.48
CA GLY A 6 24.53 16.74 4.72
C GLY A 6 25.90 16.13 5.07
N ARG A 7 26.64 16.78 5.99
CA ARG A 7 27.99 16.39 6.40
C ARG A 7 28.12 14.87 6.56
N LYS A 8 28.95 14.25 5.73
CA LYS A 8 29.31 12.82 5.78
C LYS A 8 29.58 12.43 7.23
N GLY A 9 28.79 11.52 7.77
CA GLY A 9 29.24 10.72 8.91
C GLY A 9 30.54 10.04 8.50
N VAL A 10 31.60 10.21 9.29
CA VAL A 10 32.88 9.55 9.02
C VAL A 10 32.66 8.05 9.28
N LEU A 11 32.71 7.25 8.22
CA LEU A 11 32.76 5.79 8.33
C LEU A 11 34.18 5.43 8.78
N GLU A 12 34.33 5.00 10.03
CA GLU A 12 35.64 4.80 10.67
C GLU A 12 36.35 3.50 10.22
N SER A 13 35.77 2.68 9.32
CA SER A 13 36.41 1.49 8.73
C SER A 13 35.74 1.07 7.42
N PRO A 14 36.45 0.43 6.46
CA PRO A 14 35.82 -0.14 5.28
C PRO A 14 34.94 -1.31 5.71
N GLY A 15 33.63 -1.07 5.72
CA GLY A 15 32.63 -2.12 5.86
C GLY A 15 32.65 -3.09 4.67
N PHE A 16 32.02 -4.26 4.83
CA PHE A 16 31.72 -5.15 3.71
C PHE A 16 30.66 -4.47 2.83
N TRP A 17 30.94 -4.31 1.53
CA TRP A 17 30.07 -3.60 0.58
C TRP A 17 29.77 -4.49 -0.62
N GLU A 18 28.57 -5.07 -0.66
CA GLU A 18 28.00 -5.74 -1.83
C GLU A 18 26.78 -4.97 -2.35
N LYS A 19 26.30 -5.33 -3.55
CA LYS A 19 25.23 -4.60 -4.27
C LYS A 19 23.94 -4.47 -3.44
N ASP A 20 23.68 -5.42 -2.55
CA ASP A 20 22.45 -5.59 -1.78
C ASP A 20 22.69 -5.84 -0.28
N ASP A 21 23.93 -5.76 0.18
CA ASP A 21 24.29 -6.02 1.58
C ASP A 21 25.48 -5.17 2.01
N ILE A 22 25.27 -4.33 3.02
CA ILE A 22 26.32 -3.49 3.58
C ILE A 22 26.38 -3.65 5.10
N VAL A 23 27.59 -3.69 5.64
CA VAL A 23 27.83 -3.62 7.08
C VAL A 23 28.56 -2.33 7.39
N ILE A 24 27.96 -1.47 8.21
CA ILE A 24 28.57 -0.23 8.68
C ILE A 24 29.03 -0.40 10.13
N THR A 25 30.21 0.15 10.43
CA THR A 25 30.74 0.22 11.79
C THR A 25 30.65 1.67 12.27
N THR A 26 30.05 1.87 13.44
CA THR A 26 29.92 3.17 14.09
C THR A 26 30.52 3.09 15.50
N ARG A 27 30.68 4.24 16.17
CA ARG A 27 31.10 4.29 17.59
C ARG A 27 30.15 3.54 18.53
N LYS A 28 28.91 3.27 18.11
CA LYS A 28 27.89 2.53 18.88
C LYS A 28 27.84 1.04 18.55
N GLY A 29 28.69 0.56 17.63
CA GLY A 29 28.71 -0.82 17.15
C GLY A 29 28.41 -0.92 15.65
N GLN A 30 28.14 -2.15 15.21
CA GLN A 30 27.92 -2.48 13.80
C GLN A 30 26.43 -2.53 13.47
N ALA A 31 26.06 -2.09 12.27
CA ALA A 31 24.73 -2.28 11.70
C ALA A 31 24.86 -2.89 10.30
N ARG A 32 23.96 -3.82 9.97
CA ARG A 32 23.84 -4.42 8.64
C ARG A 32 22.59 -3.90 7.96
N ILE A 33 22.71 -3.48 6.72
CA ILE A 33 21.61 -3.01 5.88
C ILE A 33 21.56 -3.93 4.67
N ARG A 34 20.38 -4.50 4.41
CA ARG A 34 20.16 -5.41 3.28
C ARG A 34 19.05 -4.88 2.40
N ALA A 35 19.28 -4.85 1.09
CA ALA A 35 18.25 -4.59 0.09
C ALA A 35 17.66 -5.92 -0.37
N LEU A 36 16.33 -6.05 -0.31
CA LEU A 36 15.63 -7.25 -0.73
C LEU A 36 14.57 -6.91 -1.77
N GLY A 37 14.44 -7.76 -2.79
CA GLY A 37 13.36 -7.70 -3.76
C GLY A 37 12.06 -8.28 -3.22
N ALA A 38 10.94 -7.84 -3.80
CA ALA A 38 9.61 -8.38 -3.48
C ALA A 38 9.57 -9.91 -3.65
N GLY A 39 9.06 -10.62 -2.65
CA GLY A 39 8.92 -12.09 -2.68
C GLY A 39 10.19 -12.87 -2.33
N GLN A 40 11.33 -12.20 -2.11
CA GLN A 40 12.52 -12.87 -1.59
C GLN A 40 12.31 -13.40 -0.17
N LYS A 41 13.16 -14.35 0.23
CA LYS A 41 13.10 -14.96 1.57
C LYS A 41 13.63 -13.98 2.61
N VAL A 42 12.73 -13.35 3.36
CA VAL A 42 13.07 -12.42 4.45
C VAL A 42 13.22 -13.14 5.80
N ARG A 43 12.44 -14.21 6.02
CA ARG A 43 12.46 -14.98 7.26
C ARG A 43 13.85 -15.59 7.52
N GLY A 44 14.32 -15.44 8.76
CA GLY A 44 15.64 -15.91 9.18
C GLY A 44 16.75 -14.89 8.94
N THR A 45 16.46 -13.73 8.35
CA THR A 45 17.43 -12.64 8.26
C THR A 45 17.80 -12.17 9.66
N ARG A 46 19.09 -12.30 10.00
CA ARG A 46 19.65 -11.84 11.26
C ARG A 46 21.05 -11.29 11.03
N PHE A 47 21.49 -10.44 11.95
CA PHE A 47 22.87 -10.04 12.09
C PHE A 47 23.31 -10.33 13.52
N PHE A 48 24.14 -11.35 13.70
CA PHE A 48 24.35 -12.00 15.00
C PHE A 48 23.01 -12.48 15.59
N MET A 49 22.71 -12.09 16.84
CA MET A 49 21.44 -12.38 17.50
C MET A 49 20.31 -11.43 17.11
N TRP A 50 20.61 -10.31 16.45
CA TRP A 50 19.66 -9.24 16.17
C TRP A 50 18.80 -9.53 14.94
N ARG A 51 17.50 -9.31 15.10
CA ARG A 51 16.54 -9.24 13.99
C ARG A 51 16.51 -7.83 13.40
N PRO A 52 15.91 -7.62 12.21
CA PRO A 52 15.71 -6.29 11.66
C PRO A 52 14.91 -5.40 12.62
N MET A 53 15.52 -4.28 13.05
CA MET A 53 14.85 -3.27 13.87
C MET A 53 14.21 -2.15 13.05
N TYR A 54 14.59 -2.03 11.77
CA TYR A 54 14.06 -1.01 10.87
C TYR A 54 13.91 -1.63 9.48
N ILE A 55 12.69 -1.62 8.96
CA ILE A 55 12.35 -2.13 7.63
C ILE A 55 11.66 -1.00 6.88
N VAL A 56 12.17 -0.68 5.70
CA VAL A 56 11.55 0.25 4.77
C VAL A 56 11.12 -0.52 3.52
N ILE A 57 9.85 -0.41 3.17
CA ILE A 57 9.31 -0.91 1.92
C ILE A 57 9.00 0.31 1.06
N ASP A 58 9.76 0.49 -0.01
CA ASP A 58 9.60 1.57 -0.97
C ASP A 58 9.02 1.01 -2.26
N ASP A 59 7.93 1.61 -2.76
CA ASP A 59 7.31 1.33 -4.06
C ASP A 59 7.31 -0.16 -4.48
N LEU A 60 6.68 -1.00 -3.66
CA LEU A 60 6.62 -2.46 -3.88
C LEU A 60 5.77 -2.86 -5.12
N GLU A 61 4.93 -1.95 -5.61
CA GLU A 61 3.91 -2.22 -6.61
C GLU A 61 4.09 -1.36 -7.87
N ASN A 62 3.60 -1.83 -9.02
CA ASN A 62 3.63 -1.09 -10.28
C ASN A 62 2.31 -1.22 -11.05
N ASN A 63 2.15 -0.40 -12.09
CA ASN A 63 0.94 -0.30 -12.91
C ASN A 63 0.51 -1.60 -13.61
N VAL A 64 1.43 -2.55 -13.80
CA VAL A 64 1.12 -3.84 -14.43
C VAL A 64 0.63 -4.83 -13.39
N ASN A 65 1.36 -4.96 -12.29
CA ASN A 65 1.09 -6.00 -11.30
C ASN A 65 -0.09 -5.65 -10.37
N VAL A 66 -0.43 -4.37 -10.18
CA VAL A 66 -1.63 -3.92 -9.42
C VAL A 66 -2.95 -4.40 -10.03
N LYS A 67 -2.97 -4.70 -11.33
CA LYS A 67 -4.16 -5.23 -12.02
C LYS A 67 -4.47 -6.67 -11.59
N ASN A 68 -3.47 -7.42 -11.14
CA ASN A 68 -3.65 -8.79 -10.66
C ASN A 68 -3.97 -8.79 -9.16
N LYS A 69 -5.27 -8.72 -8.82
CA LYS A 69 -5.73 -8.64 -7.43
C LYS A 69 -5.32 -9.85 -6.57
N LYS A 70 -5.08 -11.01 -7.17
CA LYS A 70 -4.53 -12.18 -6.47
C LYS A 70 -3.09 -11.92 -6.03
N LEU A 71 -2.26 -11.39 -6.93
CA LEU A 71 -0.87 -11.02 -6.64
C LEU A 71 -0.77 -9.92 -5.57
N VAL A 72 -1.66 -8.91 -5.63
CA VAL A 72 -1.78 -7.88 -4.58
C VAL A 72 -2.00 -8.52 -3.21
N LYS A 73 -2.99 -9.43 -3.09
CA LYS A 73 -3.29 -10.13 -1.83
C LYS A 73 -2.14 -11.04 -1.37
N GLU A 74 -1.43 -11.69 -2.30
CA GLU A 74 -0.23 -12.48 -1.98
C GLU A 74 0.89 -11.61 -1.41
N ARG A 75 1.10 -10.41 -1.95
CA ARG A 75 2.08 -9.46 -1.42
C ARG A 75 1.71 -8.95 -0.03
N VAL A 76 0.46 -8.59 0.20
CA VAL A 76 -0.02 -8.20 1.54
C VAL A 76 0.23 -9.35 2.54
N ARG A 77 -0.07 -10.60 2.15
CA ARG A 77 0.23 -11.78 2.98
C ARG A 77 1.73 -11.97 3.21
N TRP A 78 2.57 -11.71 2.21
CA TRP A 78 4.02 -11.78 2.36
C TRP A 78 4.55 -10.68 3.29
N ILE A 79 4.04 -9.45 3.20
CA ILE A 79 4.41 -8.35 4.11
C ILE A 79 4.04 -8.72 5.55
N LEU A 80 2.77 -9.03 5.81
CA LEU A 80 2.30 -9.30 7.17
C LEU A 80 2.87 -10.62 7.73
N GLY A 81 3.00 -11.64 6.89
CA GLY A 81 3.37 -12.99 7.31
C GLY A 81 4.87 -13.29 7.28
N ALA A 82 5.66 -12.65 6.41
CA ALA A 82 7.09 -12.90 6.29
C ALA A 82 7.93 -11.70 6.71
N VAL A 83 7.61 -10.49 6.21
CA VAL A 83 8.38 -9.28 6.52
C VAL A 83 8.18 -8.85 7.96
N TYR A 84 6.94 -8.57 8.36
CA TYR A 84 6.61 -8.15 9.72
C TYR A 84 7.02 -9.20 10.75
N ALA A 85 6.75 -10.49 10.47
CA ALA A 85 7.15 -11.59 11.35
C ALA A 85 8.67 -11.80 11.47
N SER A 86 9.47 -11.26 10.55
CA SER A 86 10.93 -11.31 10.64
C SER A 86 11.51 -10.22 11.54
N MET A 87 10.73 -9.16 11.78
CA MET A 87 11.13 -7.98 12.53
C MET A 87 11.36 -8.31 14.02
N ASP A 88 12.17 -7.48 14.66
CA ASP A 88 12.30 -7.46 16.11
C ASP A 88 11.03 -6.93 16.79
N ASP A 89 10.79 -7.30 18.06
CA ASP A 89 9.58 -6.91 18.80
C ASP A 89 9.51 -5.39 19.02
N ASP A 90 10.67 -4.74 19.14
CA ASP A 90 10.81 -3.28 19.24
C ASP A 90 11.05 -2.60 17.88
N GLY A 91 10.97 -3.35 16.79
CA GLY A 91 11.26 -2.86 15.45
C GLY A 91 10.19 -1.95 14.85
N THR A 92 10.58 -1.20 13.82
CA THR A 92 9.69 -0.34 13.04
C THR A 92 9.63 -0.80 11.59
N LEU A 93 8.41 -0.96 11.08
CA LEU A 93 8.14 -1.16 9.66
C LEU A 93 7.52 0.12 9.10
N VAL A 94 8.15 0.67 8.06
CA VAL A 94 7.64 1.81 7.30
C VAL A 94 7.42 1.37 5.87
N MET A 95 6.24 1.68 5.31
CA MET A 95 5.97 1.51 3.90
C MET A 95 5.60 2.86 3.29
N ILE A 96 6.25 3.19 2.18
CA ILE A 96 6.05 4.43 1.43
C ILE A 96 5.77 4.04 -0.02
N GLY A 97 4.84 4.75 -0.64
CA GLY A 97 4.58 4.63 -2.06
C GLY A 97 3.26 5.28 -2.47
N THR A 98 2.83 4.94 -3.68
CA THR A 98 1.65 5.52 -4.31
C THR A 98 0.46 4.56 -4.29
N THR A 99 -0.75 5.06 -4.06
CA THR A 99 -2.00 4.28 -4.19
C THR A 99 -2.40 4.15 -5.66
N LEU A 100 -1.86 3.15 -6.34
CA LEU A 100 -2.02 2.98 -7.79
C LEU A 100 -3.45 2.59 -8.24
N ASP A 101 -4.23 1.98 -7.36
CA ASP A 101 -5.58 1.47 -7.60
C ASP A 101 -6.35 1.40 -6.26
N LYS A 102 -7.68 1.35 -6.31
CA LYS A 102 -8.52 1.10 -5.13
C LYS A 102 -8.12 -0.20 -4.44
N ILE A 103 -7.77 -1.23 -5.22
CA ILE A 103 -7.22 -2.47 -4.68
C ILE A 103 -5.74 -2.53 -5.06
N SER A 104 -4.90 -1.95 -4.20
CA SER A 104 -3.43 -1.97 -4.28
C SER A 104 -2.85 -2.48 -2.96
N VAL A 105 -1.56 -2.82 -2.92
CA VAL A 105 -0.93 -3.28 -1.66
C VAL A 105 -1.05 -2.22 -0.57
N LEU A 106 -0.75 -0.96 -0.92
CA LEU A 106 -0.77 0.14 0.03
C LEU A 106 -2.19 0.45 0.52
N THR A 107 -3.18 0.46 -0.39
CA THR A 107 -4.59 0.72 -0.01
C THR A 107 -5.10 -0.34 0.97
N LEU A 108 -4.85 -1.63 0.70
CA LEU A 108 -5.27 -2.71 1.58
C LEU A 108 -4.59 -2.68 2.96
N LEU A 109 -3.32 -2.25 3.02
CA LEU A 109 -2.61 -2.08 4.30
C LEU A 109 -3.13 -0.88 5.08
N ILE A 110 -3.45 0.23 4.40
CA ILE A 110 -4.08 1.40 5.02
C ILE A 110 -5.43 1.00 5.63
N GLU A 111 -6.29 0.33 4.86
CA GLU A 111 -7.58 -0.17 5.33
C GLU A 111 -7.40 -1.08 6.55
N HIS A 112 -6.49 -2.05 6.48
CA HIS A 112 -6.15 -2.92 7.61
C HIS A 112 -5.74 -2.15 8.87
N ILE A 113 -4.95 -1.08 8.69
CA ILE A 113 -4.51 -0.23 9.80
C ILE A 113 -5.71 0.49 10.40
N LEU A 114 -6.52 1.15 9.59
CA LEU A 114 -7.68 1.92 10.04
C LEU A 114 -8.72 1.03 10.74
N GLU A 115 -8.98 -0.16 10.21
CA GLU A 115 -9.92 -1.12 10.80
C GLU A 115 -9.46 -1.64 12.16
N LYS A 116 -8.16 -1.94 12.32
CA LYS A 116 -7.66 -2.64 13.51
C LYS A 116 -7.09 -1.75 14.58
N LYS A 117 -6.64 -0.53 14.23
CA LYS A 117 -5.90 0.37 15.14
C LYS A 117 -6.62 0.55 16.48
N THR A 118 -7.89 0.98 16.45
CA THR A 118 -8.65 1.25 17.68
C THR A 118 -8.79 0.01 18.57
N LYS A 119 -9.00 -1.17 17.98
CA LYS A 119 -9.09 -2.42 18.74
C LYS A 119 -7.75 -2.78 19.36
N ILE A 120 -6.66 -2.66 18.61
CA ILE A 120 -5.30 -2.99 19.08
C ILE A 120 -4.87 -2.03 20.18
N GLU A 121 -5.05 -0.72 20.01
CA GLU A 121 -4.70 0.29 21.02
C GLU A 121 -5.44 0.11 22.34
N ARG A 122 -6.67 -0.42 22.30
CA ARG A 122 -7.45 -0.74 23.51
C ARG A 122 -6.98 -2.02 24.21
N MET A 123 -6.57 -3.03 23.43
CA MET A 123 -6.21 -4.34 23.97
C MET A 123 -4.74 -4.46 24.35
N PHE A 124 -3.86 -3.69 23.70
CA PHE A 124 -2.42 -3.83 23.80
C PHE A 124 -1.74 -2.48 23.90
N LYS A 125 -0.61 -2.44 24.62
CA LYS A 125 0.26 -1.26 24.65
C LYS A 125 1.14 -1.25 23.40
N ILE A 126 0.70 -0.54 22.37
CA ILE A 126 1.48 -0.31 21.15
C ILE A 126 2.11 1.08 21.16
N LYS A 127 3.28 1.24 20.51
CA LYS A 127 3.93 2.55 20.35
C LYS A 127 3.23 3.40 19.29
N ALA A 128 2.99 2.82 18.11
CA ALA A 128 2.32 3.49 17.00
C ALA A 128 1.80 2.47 15.98
N MET A 129 0.67 2.79 15.36
CA MET A 129 0.13 2.10 14.20
C MET A 129 -0.66 3.12 13.40
N ASN A 130 -0.05 3.68 12.35
CA ASN A 130 -0.56 4.83 11.63
C ASN A 130 -0.51 4.60 10.13
N ALA A 131 -1.51 5.16 9.44
CA ALA A 131 -1.58 5.27 8.00
C ALA A 131 -1.90 6.72 7.68
N VAL A 132 -1.13 7.32 6.75
CA VAL A 132 -1.34 8.70 6.32
C VAL A 132 -1.28 8.72 4.80
N VAL A 133 -2.26 9.36 4.18
CA VAL A 133 -2.30 9.57 2.72
C VAL A 133 -2.12 11.05 2.47
N TYR A 134 -1.17 11.37 1.60
CA TYR A 134 -0.89 12.76 1.22
C TYR A 134 -1.33 13.00 -0.22
N SER A 135 -1.94 14.17 -0.45
CA SER A 135 -2.29 14.67 -1.77
C SER A 135 -1.45 15.91 -2.09
N ALA A 136 -1.04 16.08 -3.35
CA ALA A 136 -0.23 17.23 -3.77
C ALA A 136 -0.90 18.58 -3.50
N ILE A 137 -2.24 18.63 -3.59
CA ILE A 137 -3.06 19.73 -3.11
C ILE A 137 -3.88 19.22 -1.92
N LYS A 138 -3.79 19.92 -0.79
CA LYS A 138 -4.52 19.61 0.44
C LYS A 138 -6.01 19.98 0.29
N GLU A 139 -6.83 19.54 1.25
CA GLU A 139 -8.26 19.83 1.27
C GLU A 139 -8.57 21.34 1.36
N ASP A 140 -7.67 22.11 1.98
CA ASP A 140 -7.72 23.58 2.05
C ASP A 140 -7.32 24.29 0.74
N GLY A 141 -7.00 23.54 -0.33
CA GLY A 141 -6.59 24.06 -1.63
C GLY A 141 -5.12 24.49 -1.71
N THR A 142 -4.35 24.39 -0.63
CA THR A 142 -2.94 24.77 -0.61
C THR A 142 -2.04 23.59 -1.00
N PRO A 143 -0.87 23.83 -1.62
CA PRO A 143 0.05 22.76 -2.00
C PRO A 143 0.64 22.09 -0.75
N LEU A 144 0.85 20.77 -0.81
CA LEU A 144 1.48 20.00 0.26
C LEU A 144 2.93 20.43 0.51
N TRP A 145 3.65 20.76 -0.57
CA TRP A 145 5.05 21.18 -0.53
C TRP A 145 5.28 22.40 -1.42
N PRO A 146 4.93 23.62 -0.94
CA PRO A 146 4.98 24.85 -1.73
C PRO A 146 6.40 25.19 -2.22
N GLU A 147 7.44 24.86 -1.46
CA GLU A 147 8.84 25.10 -1.83
C GLU A 147 9.29 24.18 -2.98
N GLY A 148 8.68 23.01 -3.13
CA GLY A 148 8.95 22.07 -4.21
C GLY A 148 8.12 22.35 -5.46
N LYS A 149 6.81 22.53 -5.30
CA LYS A 149 5.89 22.89 -6.41
C LYS A 149 4.85 23.89 -5.93
N SER A 150 4.81 25.05 -6.59
CA SER A 150 3.77 26.05 -6.37
C SER A 150 2.40 25.53 -6.81
N LEU A 151 1.32 26.13 -6.27
CA LEU A 151 -0.05 25.79 -6.66
C LEU A 151 -0.27 25.97 -8.17
N GLU A 152 0.23 27.07 -8.74
CA GLU A 152 0.16 27.33 -10.18
C GLU A 152 0.80 26.20 -10.98
N LYS A 153 1.98 25.71 -10.55
CA LYS A 153 2.66 24.62 -11.24
C LYS A 153 1.88 23.31 -11.13
N LEU A 154 1.26 23.04 -9.99
CA LEU A 154 0.41 21.87 -9.80
C LEU A 154 -0.83 21.90 -10.70
N LEU A 155 -1.47 23.06 -10.84
CA LEU A 155 -2.61 23.23 -11.75
C LEU A 155 -2.19 23.06 -13.22
N GLN A 156 -1.04 23.61 -13.63
CA GLN A 156 -0.50 23.36 -14.97
C GLN A 156 -0.24 21.87 -15.22
N ILE A 157 0.34 21.17 -14.24
CA ILE A 157 0.57 19.72 -14.35
C ILE A 157 -0.76 19.00 -14.49
N LYS A 158 -1.77 19.34 -13.68
CA LYS A 158 -3.11 18.77 -13.75
C LYS A 158 -3.69 18.86 -15.16
N GLU A 159 -3.63 20.03 -15.79
CA GLU A 159 -4.13 20.24 -17.16
C GLU A 159 -3.34 19.42 -18.20
N ILE A 160 -2.01 19.29 -18.02
CA ILE A 160 -1.15 18.54 -18.95
C ILE A 160 -1.40 17.03 -18.88
N VAL A 161 -1.51 16.47 -17.67
CA VAL A 161 -1.59 15.01 -17.46
C VAL A 161 -3.02 14.47 -17.53
N GLY A 162 -4.02 15.34 -17.34
CA GLY A 162 -5.43 14.97 -17.27
C GLY A 162 -5.85 14.37 -15.92
N GLU A 163 -7.17 14.30 -15.70
CA GLU A 163 -7.76 13.98 -14.39
C GLU A 163 -7.38 12.59 -13.86
N ASP A 164 -7.36 11.55 -14.71
CA ASP A 164 -7.07 10.18 -14.27
C ASP A 164 -5.65 10.06 -13.73
N VAL A 165 -4.66 10.49 -14.51
CA VAL A 165 -3.24 10.48 -14.10
C VAL A 165 -3.02 11.41 -12.90
N TRP A 166 -3.65 12.58 -12.90
CA TRP A 166 -3.59 13.52 -11.78
C TRP A 166 -4.04 12.88 -10.47
N MET A 167 -5.21 12.22 -10.49
CA MET A 167 -5.81 11.62 -9.31
C MET A 167 -4.99 10.44 -8.76
N ARG A 168 -4.37 9.66 -9.63
CA ARG A 168 -3.52 8.50 -9.26
C ARG A 168 -2.15 8.93 -8.75
N GLU A 169 -1.43 9.73 -9.54
CA GLU A 169 0.00 10.01 -9.31
C GLU A 169 0.24 11.16 -8.32
N PHE A 170 -0.67 12.13 -8.23
CA PHE A 170 -0.48 13.34 -7.42
C PHE A 170 -1.40 13.40 -6.22
N MET A 171 -2.62 12.87 -6.33
CA MET A 171 -3.61 12.97 -5.25
C MET A 171 -3.70 11.73 -4.37
N ASN A 172 -3.11 10.60 -4.77
CA ASN A 172 -3.27 9.29 -4.10
C ASN A 172 -4.74 8.88 -3.95
N LYS A 173 -5.57 9.22 -4.94
CA LYS A 173 -7.01 8.96 -4.97
C LYS A 173 -7.37 8.29 -6.31
N PRO A 174 -6.93 7.05 -6.54
CA PRO A 174 -7.14 6.38 -7.81
C PRO A 174 -8.64 6.26 -8.12
N PRO A 175 -9.08 6.62 -9.34
CA PRO A 175 -10.48 6.49 -9.73
C PRO A 175 -10.89 5.02 -9.85
N ASP A 176 -12.20 4.79 -9.90
CA ASP A 176 -12.74 3.45 -10.07
C ASP A 176 -12.43 2.91 -11.47
N SER A 177 -11.71 1.80 -11.56
CA SER A 177 -11.30 1.18 -12.83
C SER A 177 -12.31 0.14 -13.34
N GLY A 178 -13.35 -0.17 -12.56
CA GLY A 178 -14.39 -1.14 -12.92
C GLY A 178 -15.50 -0.55 -13.79
N ALA A 179 -16.15 -1.40 -14.59
CA ALA A 179 -17.39 -1.06 -15.29
C ALA A 179 -18.52 -0.68 -14.31
N PHE A 180 -18.48 -1.22 -13.10
CA PHE A 180 -19.34 -0.88 -11.98
C PHE A 180 -18.53 -0.23 -10.87
N LYS A 181 -19.01 0.90 -10.35
CA LYS A 181 -18.37 1.58 -9.22
C LYS A 181 -18.79 0.91 -7.92
N LEU A 182 -17.86 0.74 -6.97
CA LEU A 182 -18.20 0.18 -5.65
C LEU A 182 -19.28 1.02 -4.94
N ALA A 183 -19.25 2.34 -5.12
CA ALA A 183 -20.27 3.26 -4.59
C ALA A 183 -21.68 3.05 -5.18
N TRP A 184 -21.82 2.31 -6.28
CA TRP A 184 -23.12 1.94 -6.85
C TRP A 184 -23.71 0.69 -6.19
N MET A 185 -22.89 -0.10 -5.49
CA MET A 185 -23.36 -1.28 -4.78
C MET A 185 -24.06 -0.84 -3.50
N LYS A 186 -25.32 -1.28 -3.36
CA LYS A 186 -26.09 -1.14 -2.14
C LYS A 186 -26.40 -2.54 -1.65
N ASP A 187 -26.00 -2.84 -0.43
CA ASP A 187 -26.42 -4.07 0.24
C ASP A 187 -27.89 -3.94 0.62
N PHE A 188 -28.70 -4.92 0.24
CA PHE A 188 -30.08 -5.04 0.66
C PHE A 188 -30.22 -6.33 1.47
N ASP A 189 -30.73 -6.20 2.69
CA ASP A 189 -31.15 -7.37 3.45
C ASP A 189 -32.33 -8.03 2.74
N ARG A 190 -32.29 -9.36 2.66
CA ARG A 190 -33.30 -10.17 1.94
C ARG A 190 -34.71 -9.86 2.40
N GLU A 191 -34.87 -9.58 3.69
CA GLU A 191 -36.14 -9.23 4.32
C GLU A 191 -36.69 -7.89 3.82
N VAL A 192 -35.82 -6.90 3.59
CA VAL A 192 -36.20 -5.55 3.13
C VAL A 192 -36.81 -5.61 1.72
N VAL A 193 -36.33 -6.51 0.85
CA VAL A 193 -36.81 -6.64 -0.53
C VAL A 193 -38.28 -7.07 -0.61
N PHE A 194 -38.75 -7.92 0.32
CA PHE A 194 -40.14 -8.39 0.34
C PHE A 194 -41.15 -7.35 0.83
N PHE A 195 -40.70 -6.35 1.60
CA PHE A 195 -41.56 -5.34 2.18
C PHE A 195 -41.62 -4.02 1.40
N ILE A 196 -40.89 -3.90 0.28
CA ILE A 196 -40.97 -2.71 -0.58
C ILE A 196 -42.30 -2.77 -1.37
N PRO A 197 -43.25 -1.85 -1.12
CA PRO A 197 -44.54 -1.87 -1.80
C PRO A 197 -44.37 -1.17 -3.16
N THR A 198 -44.04 -1.94 -4.20
CA THR A 198 -44.00 -1.43 -5.58
C THR A 198 -44.72 -2.38 -6.54
N LYS A 199 -45.34 -1.82 -7.58
CA LYS A 199 -45.83 -2.58 -8.73
C LYS A 199 -44.62 -3.15 -9.47
N PHE A 200 -44.38 -4.46 -9.37
CA PHE A 200 -43.27 -5.09 -10.07
C PHE A 200 -43.56 -5.22 -11.57
N ILE A 201 -42.61 -4.78 -12.40
CA ILE A 201 -42.49 -5.24 -13.78
C ILE A 201 -41.51 -6.40 -13.74
N HIS A 202 -41.97 -7.59 -14.12
CA HIS A 202 -41.14 -8.80 -14.08
C HIS A 202 -40.28 -8.88 -15.34
N PHE A 203 -38.97 -9.00 -15.15
CA PHE A 203 -38.03 -9.36 -16.19
C PHE A 203 -37.44 -10.73 -15.83
N SER A 204 -37.30 -11.60 -16.82
CA SER A 204 -36.55 -12.85 -16.67
C SER A 204 -35.41 -12.86 -17.67
N GLY A 205 -34.24 -13.28 -17.21
CA GLY A 205 -33.07 -13.51 -18.03
C GLY A 205 -32.66 -14.98 -17.87
N SER A 206 -32.43 -15.66 -18.97
CA SER A 206 -31.82 -16.97 -18.98
C SER A 206 -30.42 -16.82 -19.57
N ASP A 207 -29.41 -17.21 -18.81
CA ASP A 207 -28.01 -17.30 -19.27
C ASP A 207 -27.64 -18.78 -19.42
N PRO A 208 -28.07 -19.45 -20.52
CA PRO A 208 -27.86 -20.87 -20.67
C PRO A 208 -26.37 -21.19 -20.86
N SER A 209 -25.81 -22.00 -19.95
CA SER A 209 -24.46 -22.55 -20.11
C SER A 209 -24.51 -23.77 -21.05
N ALA A 210 -23.67 -23.76 -22.09
CA ALA A 210 -23.60 -24.84 -23.08
C ALA A 210 -22.47 -25.84 -22.79
N ARG A 211 -21.94 -25.90 -21.56
CA ARG A 211 -20.79 -26.73 -21.19
C ARG A 211 -21.07 -27.46 -19.89
N GLU A 212 -21.15 -28.78 -19.93
CA GLU A 212 -21.09 -29.65 -18.75
C GLU A 212 -19.70 -29.52 -18.12
N ASN A 213 -19.60 -28.76 -17.03
CA ASN A 213 -18.50 -28.82 -16.09
C ASN A 213 -19.06 -28.41 -14.72
N GLU A 214 -18.79 -29.21 -13.68
CA GLU A 214 -19.35 -29.11 -12.31
C GLU A 214 -19.20 -27.73 -11.63
N VAL A 215 -18.44 -26.81 -12.20
CA VAL A 215 -18.20 -25.46 -11.66
C VAL A 215 -19.20 -24.42 -12.19
N ASN A 216 -19.96 -24.72 -13.25
CA ASN A 216 -20.84 -23.76 -13.92
C ASN A 216 -22.33 -24.13 -13.90
N ASP A 217 -22.70 -25.26 -13.28
CA ASP A 217 -24.09 -25.70 -13.18
C ASP A 217 -24.69 -25.22 -11.85
N PHE A 218 -25.49 -24.16 -11.92
CA PHE A 218 -26.37 -23.79 -10.82
C PHE A 218 -27.59 -24.71 -10.86
N LYS A 219 -27.65 -25.70 -9.96
CA LYS A 219 -28.87 -26.45 -9.65
C LYS A 219 -29.81 -25.65 -8.76
#